data_AF-A0A9E4A5C0-F1
#
_entry.id   AF-A0A9E4A5C0-F1
#
_cell.length_a   1.000
_cell.length_b   1.000
_cell.length_c   1.000
_cell.angle_alpha   90.00
_cell.angle_beta   90.00
_cell.angle_gamma   90.00
#
_symmetry.space_group_name_H-M   'P 1'
#
loop_
_entity.id
_entity.type
_entity.pdbx_description
1 polymer ?
#
loop_
_entity_poly.entity_id
_entity_poly.type
_entity_poly.pdbx_seq_one_letter_code
_entity_poly.pdbx_strand_id
1 'polypeptide(L)' 'MPMITVPAHFDGKQICLDEPVDLEPDTRLIVTILPRHLSDDEREAWVNLSVQGLEAGYGEDEPEYSADLIKKVNPHYAGR' A
#
# COMPACT_ATOMS: atom_id res chain seq x y z
N MET A 1 13.55 -20.76 20.72
CA MET A 1 13.62 -20.01 19.44
C MET A 1 13.16 -18.58 19.68
N PRO A 2 13.76 -17.58 18.99
CA PRO A 2 13.21 -16.23 18.93
C PRO A 2 11.83 -16.26 18.26
N MET A 3 11.00 -15.23 18.51
CA MET A 3 9.73 -15.06 17.81
C MET A 3 10.01 -14.86 16.32
N ILE A 4 9.38 -15.67 15.47
CA ILE A 4 9.44 -15.57 14.01
C ILE A 4 8.03 -15.45 13.45
N THR A 5 7.90 -14.71 12.35
CA THR A 5 6.66 -14.67 11.55
C THR A 5 6.86 -15.59 10.36
N VAL A 6 5.96 -16.56 10.19
CA VAL A 6 6.02 -17.55 9.12
C VAL A 6 4.77 -17.36 8.25
N PRO A 7 4.91 -17.20 6.92
CA PRO A 7 3.76 -17.16 6.03
C PRO A 7 2.99 -18.48 6.08
N ALA A 8 1.67 -18.39 6.09
CA ALA A 8 0.80 -19.54 6.12
C ALA A 8 -0.54 -19.19 5.47
N HIS A 9 -1.18 -20.21 4.88
CA HIS A 9 -2.53 -20.10 4.36
C HIS A 9 -3.45 -21.16 4.96
N PHE A 10 -4.76 -20.88 4.93
CA PHE A 10 -5.77 -21.88 5.24
C PHE A 10 -6.21 -22.58 3.96
N ASP A 11 -5.98 -23.89 3.87
CA ASP A 11 -6.31 -24.70 2.68
C ASP A 11 -7.79 -25.11 2.62
N GLY A 12 -8.60 -24.68 3.59
CA GLY A 12 -10.00 -25.06 3.77
C GLY A 12 -10.22 -26.11 4.86
N LYS A 13 -9.15 -26.73 5.38
CA LYS A 13 -9.20 -27.75 6.43
C LYS A 13 -8.23 -27.46 7.57
N GLN A 14 -7.02 -27.01 7.25
CA GLN A 14 -5.94 -26.77 8.19
C GLN A 14 -5.10 -25.55 7.82
N ILE A 15 -4.34 -25.05 8.78
CA ILE A 15 -3.33 -24.00 8.56
C ILE A 15 -2.08 -24.68 8.01
N CYS A 16 -1.68 -24.31 6.81
CA CYS A 16 -0.49 -24.81 6.13
C CYS A 16 0.60 -23.73 6.19
N LEU A 17 1.76 -24.06 6.75
CA LEU A 17 2.94 -23.20 6.65
C LEU A 17 3.43 -23.23 5.20
N ASP A 18 3.66 -22.05 4.62
CA ASP A 18 4.13 -21.94 3.23
C ASP A 18 5.62 -22.26 3.11
N GLU A 19 6.34 -22.13 4.23
CA GLU A 19 7.76 -22.44 4.35
C GLU A 19 7.98 -23.55 5.40
N PRO A 20 8.96 -24.44 5.19
CA PRO A 20 9.29 -25.48 6.17
C PRO A 20 9.90 -24.84 7.42
N VAL A 21 9.32 -25.16 8.58
CA VAL A 21 9.81 -24.73 9.90
C VAL A 21 9.86 -25.91 10.82
N ASP A 22 11.00 -26.08 11.50
CA ASP A 22 11.17 -27.12 12.51
C ASP A 22 10.49 -26.68 13.81
N LEU A 23 9.51 -27.47 14.26
CA LEU A 23 8.68 -27.18 15.43
C LEU A 23 8.74 -28.37 16.38
N GLU A 24 9.23 -28.12 17.59
CA GLU A 24 9.20 -29.10 18.67
C GLU A 24 7.74 -29.35 19.12
N PRO A 25 7.42 -30.57 19.61
CA PRO A 25 6.13 -30.84 20.22
C PRO A 25 5.76 -29.81 21.29
N ASP A 26 4.49 -29.42 21.35
CA ASP A 26 3.94 -28.42 22.29
C ASP A 26 4.54 -27.00 22.18
N THR A 27 5.18 -26.68 21.05
CA THR A 27 5.60 -25.30 20.76
C THR A 27 4.40 -24.35 20.76
N ARG A 28 4.46 -23.30 21.59
CA ARG A 28 3.41 -22.26 21.63
C ARG A 28 3.46 -21.39 20.39
N LEU A 29 2.34 -21.32 19.67
CA LEU A 29 2.19 -20.52 18.45
C LEU A 29 1.22 -19.35 18.69
N ILE A 30 1.47 -18.22 18.00
CA ILE A 30 0.52 -17.11 17.88
C ILE A 30 0.03 -17.14 16.44
N VAL A 31 -1.29 -17.26 16.25
CA VAL A 31 -1.90 -17.28 14.93
C VAL A 31 -2.56 -15.93 14.66
N THR A 32 -2.11 -15.26 13.61
CA THR A 32 -2.71 -14.00 13.13
C THR A 32 -3.49 -14.28 11.85
N ILE A 33 -4.81 -14.04 11.88
CA ILE A 33 -5.66 -14.18 10.70
C ILE A 33 -5.64 -12.88 9.91
N LEU A 34 -5.07 -12.94 8.71
CA LEU A 34 -5.07 -11.82 7.77
C LEU A 34 -6.39 -11.80 7.00
N PRO A 35 -7.02 -10.63 6.84
CA PRO A 35 -8.23 -10.53 6.04
C PRO A 35 -7.87 -10.77 4.56
N ARG A 36 -8.72 -11.53 3.84
CA ARG A 36 -8.51 -11.84 2.40
C ARG A 36 -8.41 -10.60 1.54
N HIS A 37 -9.11 -9.55 1.95
CA HIS A 37 -9.09 -8.22 1.38
C HIS A 37 -8.96 -7.27 2.57
N LEU A 38 -8.07 -6.27 2.50
CA LEU A 38 -8.34 -5.01 3.22
C LEU A 38 -9.79 -4.67 2.87
N SER A 39 -10.66 -4.38 3.85
CA SER A 39 -12.09 -4.22 3.57
C SER A 39 -12.21 -3.36 2.32
N ASP A 40 -12.95 -3.86 1.32
CA ASP A 40 -13.04 -3.15 0.05
C ASP A 40 -13.44 -1.68 0.29
N ASP A 41 -14.22 -1.45 1.35
CA ASP A 41 -14.57 -0.17 1.96
C ASP A 41 -13.38 0.75 2.29
N GLU A 42 -12.33 0.28 2.99
CA GLU A 42 -11.17 1.12 3.32
C GLU A 42 -10.38 1.46 2.06
N ARG A 43 -10.17 0.47 1.19
CA ARG A 43 -9.47 0.68 -0.07
C ARG A 43 -10.24 1.65 -0.97
N GLU A 44 -11.55 1.50 -1.07
CA GLU A 44 -12.44 2.39 -1.81
C GLU A 44 -12.43 3.81 -1.23
N ALA A 45 -12.46 3.95 0.10
CA ALA A 45 -12.35 5.24 0.76
C ALA A 45 -11.02 5.96 0.43
N TRP A 46 -9.90 5.23 0.44
CA TRP A 46 -8.59 5.79 0.05
C TRP A 46 -8.52 6.18 -1.42
N VAL A 47 -9.12 5.37 -2.30
CA VAL A 47 -9.21 5.69 -3.73
C VAL A 47 -10.05 6.95 -3.96
N ASN A 48 -11.22 7.03 -3.33
CA ASN A 48 -12.10 8.20 -3.45
C ASN A 48 -11.44 9.48 -2.93
N LEU A 49 -10.74 9.41 -1.80
CA LEU A 49 -9.96 10.54 -1.27
C LEU A 49 -8.89 11.00 -2.27
N SER A 50 -8.19 10.05 -2.89
CA SER A 50 -7.14 10.36 -3.88
C SER A 50 -7.71 11.03 -5.12
N VAL A 51 -8.86 10.55 -5.62
CA VAL A 51 -9.54 11.16 -6.77
C VAL A 51 -9.97 12.59 -6.47
N GLN A 52 -10.59 12.82 -5.31
CA GLN A 52 -11.00 14.18 -4.89
C GLN A 52 -9.80 15.14 -4.81
N GLY A 53 -8.65 14.67 -4.29
CA GLY A 53 -7.43 15.48 -4.25
C GLY A 53 -6.89 15.84 -5.64
N LEU A 54 -6.98 14.92 -6.60
CA LEU A 54 -6.59 15.17 -7.98
C LEU A 54 -7.55 16.16 -8.67
N GLU A 55 -8.86 15.99 -8.50
CA GLU A 55 -9.86 16.91 -9.06
C GLU A 55 -9.67 18.34 -8.52
N ALA A 56 -9.36 18.49 -7.23
CA ALA A 56 -9.09 19.79 -6.64
C ALA A 56 -7.80 20.44 -7.18
N GLY A 57 -6.78 19.64 -7.51
CA GLY A 57 -5.50 20.14 -8.01
C GLY A 57 -5.51 20.58 -9.48
N TYR A 58 -6.41 20.02 -10.29
CA TYR A 58 -6.57 20.28 -11.72
C TYR A 58 -7.94 20.89 -12.07
N GLY A 59 -8.60 21.53 -11.09
CA GLY A 59 -9.89 22.16 -11.26
C GLY A 59 -9.79 23.55 -11.89
N GLU A 60 -10.95 24.16 -12.19
CA GLU A 60 -11.02 25.51 -12.76
C GLU A 60 -10.38 26.60 -11.89
N ASP A 61 -10.20 26.32 -10.58
CA ASP A 61 -9.54 27.21 -9.63
C ASP A 61 -8.00 27.03 -9.57
N GLU A 62 -7.41 26.21 -10.46
CA GLU A 62 -5.96 26.01 -10.53
C GLU A 62 -5.25 27.32 -10.93
N PRO A 63 -4.25 27.78 -10.15
CA PRO A 63 -3.53 29.01 -10.47
C PRO A 63 -2.69 28.85 -11.74
N GLU A 64 -2.66 29.89 -12.58
CA GLU A 64 -1.81 29.91 -13.76
C GLU A 64 -0.32 29.85 -13.36
N TYR A 65 0.39 28.81 -13.82
CA TYR A 65 1.82 28.66 -13.60
C TYR A 65 2.64 29.33 -14.71
N SER A 66 2.78 30.64 -14.61
CA SER A 66 3.52 31.45 -15.57
C SER A 66 5.05 31.33 -15.41
N ALA A 67 5.79 31.72 -16.46
CA ALA A 67 7.25 31.56 -16.50
C ALA A 67 8.01 32.39 -15.46
N ASP A 68 7.40 33.46 -14.92
CA ASP A 68 7.96 34.27 -13.83
C ASP A 68 8.00 33.54 -12.48
N LEU A 69 7.26 32.45 -12.32
CA LEU A 69 7.34 31.58 -11.13
C LEU A 69 8.57 30.66 -11.14
N ILE A 70 9.33 30.61 -12.25
CA ILE A 70 10.52 29.76 -12.37
C ILE A 70 11.66 30.32 -11.52
N LYS A 71 11.95 29.65 -10.39
CA LYS A 71 13.08 30.02 -9.50
C LYS A 71 14.45 29.76 -10.10
N LYS A 72 14.59 28.72 -10.93
CA LYS A 72 15.83 28.37 -11.61
C LYS A 72 15.48 27.74 -12.96
N VAL A 73 15.96 28.37 -14.02
CA VAL A 73 15.75 27.88 -15.39
C VAL A 73 16.50 26.55 -15.57
N ASN A 74 15.82 25.55 -16.11
CA ASN A 74 16.43 24.29 -16.53
C ASN A 74 16.94 24.45 -17.98
N PRO A 75 18.27 24.55 -18.21
CA PRO A 75 18.83 24.73 -19.55
C PRO A 75 18.65 23.51 -20.46
N HIS A 76 18.26 22.36 -19.91
CA HIS A 76 18.01 21.12 -20.65
C HIS A 76 16.52 20.88 -20.92
N TYR A 77 15.63 21.80 -20.55
CA TYR A 77 14.20 21.68 -20.87
C TYR A 77 14.01 21.79 -22.39
N ALA A 78 13.52 20.72 -23.01
CA ALA A 78 13.42 20.61 -24.47
C ALA A 78 12.23 21.38 -25.08
N GLY A 79 11.42 22.05 -24.26
CA GLY A 79 10.23 22.78 -24.72
C GLY A 79 10.57 24.12 -25.36
N ARG A 80 10.66 24.11 -26.70
CA ARG A 80 10.35 25.23 -27.58
C ARG A 80 9.51 24.72 -28.74
#